data_AF-W2CT07-F1
#
_entry.id   AF-W2CT07-F1
#
_cell.length_a   1.000
_cell.length_b   1.000
_cell.length_c   1.000
_cell.angle_alpha   90.00
_cell.angle_beta   90.00
_cell.angle_gamma   90.00
#
_symmetry.space_group_name_H-M   'P 1'
#
loop_
_entity.id
_entity.type
_entity.pdbx_description
1 polymer ?
#
loop_
_entity_poly.entity_id
_entity_poly.type
_entity_poly.pdbx_seq_one_letter_code
_entity_poly.pdbx_strand_id
1 'polypeptide(L)'
;MQRSILRIIAPTLLLWAGIAGGTRAQSLEQAKQLYNEGRYAEAKPLFEQLVTQSPANTSYNLWYGVCCYETGALDTAERYLTAAYRRKSPDSYRYLADLYTRTYRFDEAATMLRGHMAQLKKKRGADTAPIEQQLQALEQMQRMQEKTEVVRVIDSMVVDKDRLLSTYFLSDDNGRLVPYATLFPNDANALGTSPVYVSPRGDRATYARIQDGHSALFTQSKLQNEWADEQPLFPTDSADNNYPFVAGDGVTLYFASRGHGSIGGYDLFVTRYNIATNAYLAPEQLGMPFNSPANDYLMVIDEAKGVGWFATDRNQPAGRVCLYLFVPNEARPRVSEDIDPDRLRTLSALTSLRATWPEGSDYEPLISAARTNADATSKKQAQGVEFIVNDNTVYYSERDFRSADAAEAFEKAATLRKQAEVIEERLRDAYATYEKSSKADRAQLRAAIRTDERALDDLRTQIKTWEKRARNAENRTIIK
;
A
#
# COMPACT_ATOMS: atom_id res chain seq x y z
N MET A 1 75.55 28.37 -20.80
CA MET A 1 75.88 27.46 -19.69
C MET A 1 75.97 26.05 -20.28
N GLN A 2 77.10 25.37 -20.00
CA GLN A 2 77.57 24.01 -20.34
C GLN A 2 76.49 22.95 -20.67
N ARG A 3 76.67 21.88 -21.45
CA ARG A 3 77.78 21.24 -22.20
C ARG A 3 77.14 20.15 -23.10
N SER A 4 77.53 20.10 -24.38
CA SER A 4 78.05 18.95 -25.15
C SER A 4 77.36 17.55 -25.18
N ILE A 5 77.01 17.14 -26.42
CA ILE A 5 77.51 15.94 -27.18
C ILE A 5 76.77 14.58 -27.13
N LEU A 6 76.24 14.17 -28.31
CA LEU A 6 76.26 12.85 -29.04
C LEU A 6 75.82 11.57 -28.29
N ARG A 7 75.31 10.47 -28.89
CA ARG A 7 74.85 9.99 -30.23
C ARG A 7 74.41 8.52 -30.01
N ILE A 8 73.35 8.05 -30.71
CA ILE A 8 73.15 6.70 -31.32
C ILE A 8 73.05 5.51 -30.31
N ILE A 9 72.02 4.64 -30.28
CA ILE A 9 71.74 3.44 -31.13
C ILE A 9 70.33 2.90 -30.78
N ALA A 10 69.66 2.30 -31.78
CA ALA A 10 68.39 1.54 -31.82
C ALA A 10 68.31 0.33 -30.84
N PRO A 11 67.33 -0.61 -30.85
CA PRO A 11 66.05 -0.73 -31.58
C PRO A 11 64.83 -1.13 -30.69
N THR A 12 63.69 -1.26 -31.35
CA THR A 12 62.48 -2.03 -31.00
C THR A 12 62.67 -3.21 -30.04
N LEU A 13 61.95 -3.16 -28.91
CA LEU A 13 61.51 -4.32 -28.14
C LEU A 13 60.03 -4.15 -27.83
N LEU A 14 59.21 -4.72 -28.72
CA LEU A 14 57.77 -4.85 -28.55
C LEU A 14 57.53 -5.91 -27.46
N LEU A 15 57.42 -5.45 -26.20
CA LEU A 15 56.91 -6.25 -25.10
C LEU A 15 55.39 -6.37 -25.28
N TRP A 16 54.96 -7.39 -26.02
CA TRP A 16 53.56 -7.81 -26.02
C TRP A 16 53.38 -8.89 -24.95
N ALA A 17 53.26 -8.45 -23.70
CA ALA A 17 52.81 -9.29 -22.59
C ALA A 17 52.33 -8.39 -21.45
N GLY A 18 51.02 -8.38 -21.16
CA GLY A 18 50.55 -8.00 -19.82
C GLY A 18 49.37 -7.03 -19.65
N ILE A 19 48.65 -6.59 -20.69
CA ILE A 19 47.59 -5.58 -20.47
C ILE A 19 46.21 -6.19 -20.11
N ALA A 20 45.98 -7.49 -20.32
CA ALA A 20 44.67 -8.10 -20.00
C ALA A 20 44.37 -8.22 -18.49
N GLY A 21 45.36 -8.07 -17.60
CA GLY A 21 45.19 -8.15 -16.15
C GLY A 21 44.76 -6.84 -15.49
N GLY A 22 45.16 -5.68 -16.04
CA GLY A 22 44.99 -4.37 -15.41
C GLY A 22 43.53 -3.90 -15.38
N THR A 23 42.81 -4.05 -16.50
CA THR A 23 41.40 -3.66 -16.61
C THR A 23 40.48 -4.56 -15.75
N ARG A 24 40.83 -5.84 -15.60
CA ARG A 24 40.08 -6.82 -14.80
C ARG A 24 40.18 -6.55 -13.30
N ALA A 25 41.39 -6.33 -12.80
CA ALA A 25 41.61 -6.00 -11.39
C ALA A 25 40.89 -4.71 -11.02
N GLN A 26 40.95 -3.69 -11.89
CA GLN A 26 40.28 -2.41 -11.69
C GLN A 26 38.75 -2.54 -11.67
N SER A 27 38.17 -3.37 -12.55
CA SER A 27 36.72 -3.63 -12.56
C SER A 27 36.22 -4.39 -11.33
N LEU A 28 37.03 -5.30 -10.76
CA LEU A 28 36.69 -6.04 -9.55
C LEU A 28 36.74 -5.15 -8.30
N GLU A 29 37.77 -4.30 -8.18
CA GLU A 29 37.87 -3.35 -7.08
C GLU A 29 36.71 -2.37 -7.06
N GLN A 30 36.36 -1.81 -8.22
CA GLN A 30 35.20 -0.95 -8.37
C GLN A 30 33.89 -1.66 -7.98
N ALA A 31 33.69 -2.90 -8.44
CA ALA A 31 32.50 -3.68 -8.10
C ALA A 31 32.39 -3.93 -6.58
N LYS A 32 33.50 -4.26 -5.93
CA LYS A 32 33.56 -4.45 -4.47
C LYS A 32 33.33 -3.17 -3.70
N GLN A 33 33.85 -2.04 -4.18
CA GLN A 33 33.62 -0.74 -3.55
C GLN A 33 32.11 -0.44 -3.54
N LEU A 34 31.45 -0.51 -4.70
CA LEU A 34 30.01 -0.29 -4.81
C LEU A 34 29.21 -1.26 -3.92
N TYR A 35 29.61 -2.53 -3.88
CA TYR A 35 29.00 -3.54 -3.03
C TYR A 35 29.08 -3.21 -1.54
N ASN A 36 30.26 -2.78 -1.08
CA ASN A 36 30.49 -2.43 0.32
C ASN A 36 29.79 -1.11 0.70
N GLU A 37 29.59 -0.21 -0.27
CA GLU A 37 28.77 0.99 -0.13
C GLU A 37 27.25 0.70 -0.17
N GLY A 38 26.84 -0.57 -0.37
CA GLY A 38 25.42 -0.95 -0.48
C GLY A 38 24.77 -0.57 -1.81
N ARG A 39 25.56 -0.12 -2.80
CA ARG A 39 25.10 0.30 -4.13
C ARG A 39 24.92 -0.91 -5.05
N TYR A 40 24.09 -1.85 -4.63
CA TYR A 40 23.93 -3.16 -5.27
C TYR A 40 23.44 -3.07 -6.72
N ALA A 41 22.58 -2.10 -7.04
CA ALA A 41 22.10 -1.88 -8.41
C ALA A 41 23.25 -1.53 -9.37
N GLU A 42 24.23 -0.77 -8.91
CA GLU A 42 25.40 -0.38 -9.70
C GLU A 42 26.48 -1.46 -9.72
N ALA A 43 26.63 -2.22 -8.62
CA ALA A 43 27.56 -3.34 -8.54
C ALA A 43 27.12 -4.55 -9.37
N LYS A 44 25.80 -4.77 -9.51
CA LYS A 44 25.18 -5.91 -10.21
C LYS A 44 25.75 -6.17 -11.61
N PRO A 45 25.75 -5.21 -12.56
CA PRO A 45 26.26 -5.47 -13.92
C PRO A 45 27.76 -5.79 -13.95
N LEU A 46 28.56 -5.24 -13.02
CA LEU A 46 29.98 -5.56 -12.94
C LEU A 46 30.22 -7.00 -12.47
N PHE A 47 29.48 -7.45 -11.45
CA PHE A 47 29.55 -8.84 -11.00
C PHE A 47 28.93 -9.83 -11.99
N GLU A 48 27.92 -9.42 -12.76
CA GLU A 48 27.36 -10.22 -13.85
C GLU A 48 28.42 -10.57 -14.90
N GLN A 49 29.21 -9.58 -15.32
CA GLN A 49 30.31 -9.78 -16.25
C GLN A 49 31.36 -10.73 -15.67
N LEU A 50 31.72 -10.55 -14.40
CA LEU A 50 32.72 -11.39 -13.71
C LEU A 50 32.26 -12.85 -13.57
N VAL A 51 31.02 -13.09 -13.17
CA VAL A 51 30.48 -14.45 -13.02
C VAL A 51 30.27 -15.13 -14.37
N THR A 52 29.89 -14.38 -15.41
CA THR A 52 29.76 -14.92 -16.79
C THR A 52 31.11 -15.38 -17.33
N GLN A 53 32.18 -14.60 -17.07
CA GLN A 53 33.54 -14.96 -17.49
C GLN A 53 34.15 -16.08 -16.65
N SER A 54 33.74 -16.23 -15.40
CA SER A 54 34.26 -17.27 -14.49
C SER A 54 33.14 -17.93 -13.67
N PRO A 55 32.28 -18.75 -14.31
CA PRO A 55 31.08 -19.30 -13.66
C PRO A 55 31.35 -20.22 -12.47
N ALA A 56 32.56 -20.80 -12.40
CA ALA A 56 32.96 -21.67 -11.30
C ALA A 56 33.44 -20.92 -10.05
N ASN A 57 33.64 -19.59 -10.12
CA ASN A 57 34.18 -18.81 -9.00
C ASN A 57 33.12 -18.60 -7.91
N THR A 58 33.37 -19.14 -6.71
CA THR A 58 32.45 -19.06 -5.57
C THR A 58 32.10 -17.62 -5.17
N SER A 59 33.09 -16.73 -5.10
CA SER A 59 32.88 -15.34 -4.67
C SER A 59 32.09 -14.53 -5.67
N TYR A 60 32.31 -14.72 -6.97
CA TYR A 60 31.52 -14.02 -8.00
C TYR A 60 30.07 -14.47 -8.00
N ASN A 61 29.82 -15.77 -7.83
CA ASN A 61 28.46 -16.29 -7.65
C ASN A 61 27.80 -15.71 -6.39
N LEU A 62 28.53 -15.62 -5.28
CA LEU A 62 28.01 -15.01 -4.05
C LEU A 62 27.68 -13.53 -4.27
N TRP A 63 28.63 -12.70 -4.70
CA TRP A 63 28.43 -11.25 -4.82
C TRP A 63 27.37 -10.90 -5.86
N TYR A 64 27.35 -11.58 -7.00
CA TYR A 64 26.29 -11.39 -7.99
C TYR A 64 24.93 -11.85 -7.47
N GLY A 65 24.87 -13.00 -6.80
CA GLY A 65 23.65 -13.51 -6.17
C GLY A 65 23.07 -12.56 -5.12
N VAL A 66 23.93 -11.98 -4.28
CA VAL A 66 23.53 -10.94 -3.31
C VAL A 66 23.03 -9.69 -4.02
N CYS A 67 23.74 -9.20 -5.04
CA CYS A 67 23.26 -8.04 -5.81
C CYS A 67 21.88 -8.31 -6.45
N CYS A 68 21.64 -9.53 -6.94
CA CYS A 68 20.34 -9.93 -7.46
C CYS A 68 19.27 -9.92 -6.37
N TYR A 69 19.58 -10.45 -5.18
CA TYR A 69 18.66 -10.46 -4.04
C TYR A 69 18.26 -9.04 -3.61
N GLU A 70 19.25 -8.17 -3.40
CA GLU A 70 19.02 -6.78 -2.97
C GLU A 70 18.31 -5.92 -4.02
N THR A 71 18.39 -6.32 -5.30
CA THR A 71 17.68 -5.66 -6.40
C THR A 71 16.35 -6.32 -6.75
N GLY A 72 15.89 -7.30 -5.97
CA GLY A 72 14.59 -7.96 -6.14
C GLY A 72 14.52 -9.03 -7.24
N ALA A 73 15.65 -9.36 -7.89
CA ALA A 73 15.72 -10.44 -8.88
C ALA A 73 15.90 -11.80 -8.18
N LEU A 74 14.86 -12.25 -7.45
CA LEU A 74 14.94 -13.37 -6.52
C LEU A 74 15.27 -14.72 -7.18
N ASP A 75 14.68 -15.05 -8.34
CA ASP A 75 14.97 -16.31 -9.04
C ASP A 75 16.44 -16.39 -9.47
N THR A 76 16.97 -15.29 -10.00
CA THR A 76 18.39 -15.17 -10.35
C THR A 76 19.24 -15.26 -9.09
N ALA A 77 18.85 -14.57 -8.01
CA ALA A 77 19.58 -14.62 -6.75
C ALA A 77 19.70 -16.05 -6.23
N GLU A 78 18.60 -16.80 -6.16
CA GLU A 78 18.58 -18.19 -5.69
C GLU A 78 19.53 -19.08 -6.49
N ARG A 79 19.54 -18.95 -7.82
CA ARG A 79 20.42 -19.73 -8.70
C ARG A 79 21.89 -19.53 -8.34
N TYR A 80 22.34 -18.28 -8.23
CA TYR A 80 23.76 -17.96 -8.00
C TYR A 80 24.17 -18.15 -6.53
N LEU A 81 23.29 -17.83 -5.57
CA LEU A 81 23.51 -18.11 -4.16
C LEU A 81 23.60 -19.62 -3.89
N THR A 82 22.76 -20.43 -4.54
CA THR A 82 22.84 -21.89 -4.48
C THR A 82 24.17 -22.42 -5.04
N ALA A 83 24.66 -21.83 -6.15
CA ALA A 83 25.95 -22.20 -6.72
C ALA A 83 27.13 -21.88 -5.77
N ALA A 84 27.06 -20.78 -5.03
CA ALA A 84 28.02 -20.43 -3.99
C ALA A 84 27.91 -21.32 -2.74
N TYR A 85 26.68 -21.62 -2.31
CA TYR A 85 26.37 -22.54 -1.21
C TYR A 85 26.93 -23.95 -1.46
N ARG A 86 26.75 -24.51 -2.67
CA ARG A 86 27.29 -25.83 -3.06
C ARG A 86 28.82 -25.90 -2.93
N ARG A 87 29.50 -24.74 -2.97
CA ARG A 87 30.95 -24.60 -2.76
C ARG A 87 31.32 -24.17 -1.34
N LYS A 88 30.40 -24.35 -0.38
CA LYS A 88 30.55 -24.11 1.06
C LYS A 88 30.87 -22.66 1.44
N SER A 89 30.38 -21.69 0.65
CA SER A 89 30.45 -20.27 1.04
C SER A 89 29.61 -20.00 2.29
N PRO A 90 30.18 -19.46 3.39
CA PRO A 90 29.45 -19.23 4.65
C PRO A 90 28.28 -18.23 4.52
N ASP A 91 28.48 -17.15 3.76
CA ASP A 91 27.48 -16.08 3.64
C ASP A 91 26.25 -16.51 2.83
N SER A 92 26.40 -17.54 1.98
CA SER A 92 25.29 -18.05 1.16
C SER A 92 24.16 -18.63 2.00
N TYR A 93 24.44 -19.19 3.19
CA TYR A 93 23.40 -19.73 4.06
C TYR A 93 22.42 -18.65 4.52
N ARG A 94 22.95 -17.49 4.96
CA ARG A 94 22.13 -16.40 5.44
C ARG A 94 21.23 -15.85 4.33
N TYR A 95 21.81 -15.53 3.17
CA TYR A 95 21.03 -14.98 2.05
C TYR A 95 20.00 -15.97 1.49
N LEU A 96 20.31 -17.28 1.43
CA LEU A 96 19.33 -18.28 1.03
C LEU A 96 18.21 -18.42 2.08
N ALA A 97 18.53 -18.38 3.38
CA ALA A 97 17.51 -18.36 4.42
C ALA A 97 16.57 -17.16 4.26
N ASP A 98 17.12 -15.95 4.12
CA ASP A 98 16.34 -14.72 3.96
C ASP A 98 15.47 -14.78 2.67
N LEU A 99 16.02 -15.28 1.57
CA LEU A 99 15.30 -15.48 0.31
C LEU A 99 14.15 -16.47 0.46
N TYR A 100 14.38 -17.61 1.11
CA TYR A 100 13.35 -18.61 1.34
C TYR A 100 12.25 -18.08 2.28
N THR A 101 12.59 -17.33 3.31
CA THR A 101 11.60 -16.62 4.16
C THR A 101 10.74 -15.66 3.34
N ARG A 102 11.36 -14.80 2.50
CA ARG A 102 10.62 -13.85 1.64
C ARG A 102 9.72 -14.54 0.61
N THR A 103 10.06 -15.75 0.22
CA THR A 103 9.28 -16.56 -0.73
C THR A 103 8.39 -17.59 -0.04
N TYR A 104 8.17 -17.45 1.28
CA TYR A 104 7.28 -18.29 2.09
C TYR A 104 7.63 -19.79 2.06
N ARG A 105 8.92 -20.09 1.87
CA ARG A 105 9.55 -21.42 1.89
C ARG A 105 10.22 -21.65 3.24
N PHE A 106 9.42 -21.68 4.30
CA PHE A 106 9.95 -21.62 5.68
C PHE A 106 10.76 -22.87 6.07
N ASP A 107 10.44 -24.04 5.51
CA ASP A 107 11.20 -25.27 5.73
C ASP A 107 12.62 -25.19 5.12
N GLU A 108 12.73 -24.71 3.89
CA GLU A 108 14.02 -24.47 3.24
C GLU A 108 14.81 -23.39 3.97
N ALA A 109 14.15 -22.32 4.43
CA ALA A 109 14.77 -21.26 5.23
C ALA A 109 15.36 -21.83 6.53
N ALA A 110 14.59 -22.65 7.26
CA ALA A 110 15.04 -23.27 8.50
C ALA A 110 16.23 -24.23 8.25
N THR A 111 16.21 -24.94 7.13
CA THR A 111 17.34 -25.80 6.71
C THR A 111 18.62 -24.98 6.49
N MET A 112 18.51 -23.82 5.84
CA MET A 112 19.66 -22.93 5.63
C MET A 112 20.18 -22.34 6.95
N LEU A 113 19.30 -21.92 7.86
CA LEU A 113 19.71 -21.41 9.18
C LEU A 113 20.38 -22.47 10.06
N ARG A 114 19.84 -23.70 10.11
CA ARG A 114 20.48 -24.81 10.83
C ARG A 114 21.87 -25.10 10.27
N GLY A 115 22.03 -25.03 8.94
CA GLY A 115 23.33 -25.11 8.28
C GLY A 115 24.28 -23.98 8.68
N HIS A 116 23.79 -22.73 8.72
CA HIS A 116 24.56 -21.57 9.16
C HIS A 116 25.04 -21.72 10.60
N MET A 117 24.14 -22.10 11.51
CA MET A 117 24.43 -22.36 12.92
C MET A 117 25.48 -23.46 13.08
N ALA A 118 25.40 -24.54 12.30
CA ALA A 118 26.39 -25.61 12.32
C ALA A 118 27.79 -25.14 11.87
N GLN A 119 27.89 -24.21 10.91
CA GLN A 119 29.17 -23.58 10.56
C GLN A 119 29.68 -22.67 11.67
N LEU A 120 28.78 -21.90 12.29
CA LEU A 120 29.12 -20.95 13.34
C LEU A 120 29.67 -21.66 14.58
N LYS A 121 29.06 -22.79 14.99
CA LYS A 121 29.48 -23.63 16.13
C LYS A 121 30.89 -24.22 15.99
N LYS A 122 31.50 -24.21 14.79
CA LYS A 122 32.91 -24.62 14.61
C LYS A 122 33.89 -23.61 15.20
N LYS A 123 33.48 -22.35 15.38
CA LYS A 123 34.28 -21.31 16.02
C LYS A 123 34.01 -21.35 17.53
N ARG A 124 35.06 -21.47 18.33
CA ARG A 124 34.95 -21.50 19.80
C ARG A 124 34.38 -20.17 20.30
N GLY A 125 33.33 -20.25 21.14
CA GLY A 125 32.69 -19.07 21.73
C GLY A 125 31.76 -18.31 20.79
N ALA A 126 31.33 -18.91 19.68
CA ALA A 126 30.38 -18.28 18.78
C ALA A 126 28.97 -18.21 19.38
N ASP A 127 28.35 -17.04 19.30
CA ASP A 127 26.98 -16.81 19.75
C ASP A 127 25.97 -17.33 18.72
N THR A 128 25.12 -18.28 19.11
CA THR A 128 24.07 -18.86 18.25
C THR A 128 22.67 -18.37 18.59
N ALA A 129 22.51 -17.58 19.65
CA ALA A 129 21.20 -17.08 20.08
C ALA A 129 20.44 -16.32 18.97
N PRO A 130 21.08 -15.49 18.13
CA PRO A 130 20.37 -14.83 17.04
C PRO A 130 19.77 -15.80 16.02
N ILE A 131 20.48 -16.89 15.68
CA ILE A 131 20.00 -17.88 14.71
C ILE A 131 18.88 -18.73 15.33
N GLU A 132 18.97 -19.03 16.62
CA GLU A 132 17.94 -19.75 17.36
C GLU A 132 16.64 -18.94 17.43
N GLN A 133 16.71 -17.63 17.65
CA GLN A 133 15.56 -16.74 17.58
C GLN A 133 14.93 -16.71 16.18
N GLN A 134 15.75 -16.62 15.12
CA GLN A 134 15.25 -16.69 13.74
C GLN A 134 14.57 -18.03 13.44
N LEU A 135 15.10 -19.15 13.94
CA LEU A 135 14.46 -20.46 13.80
C LEU A 135 13.11 -20.53 14.52
N GLN A 136 12.99 -19.98 15.72
CA GLN A 136 11.72 -19.90 16.44
C GLN A 136 10.69 -19.06 15.69
N ALA A 137 11.12 -17.93 15.10
CA ALA A 137 10.26 -17.11 14.26
C ALA A 137 9.79 -17.87 13.00
N LEU A 138 10.67 -18.62 12.33
CA LEU A 138 10.29 -19.45 11.18
C LEU A 138 9.28 -20.54 11.55
N GLU A 139 9.42 -21.17 12.70
CA GLU A 139 8.45 -22.15 13.19
C GLU A 139 7.07 -21.51 13.46
N GLN A 140 7.04 -20.27 13.96
CA GLN A 140 5.78 -19.52 14.10
C GLN A 140 5.17 -19.19 12.74
N MET A 141 5.98 -18.71 11.79
CA MET A 141 5.54 -18.42 10.41
C MET A 141 4.98 -19.67 9.72
N GLN A 142 5.63 -20.82 9.86
CA GLN A 142 5.17 -22.08 9.31
C GLN A 142 3.83 -22.50 9.89
N ARG A 143 3.66 -22.48 11.22
CA ARG A 143 2.37 -22.77 11.87
C ARG A 143 1.26 -21.80 11.46
N MET A 144 1.62 -20.54 11.18
CA MET A 144 0.66 -19.56 10.67
C MET A 144 0.28 -19.84 9.22
N GLN A 145 1.25 -20.22 8.38
CA GLN A 145 1.03 -20.59 6.99
C GLN A 145 0.13 -21.81 6.85
N GLU A 146 0.34 -22.86 7.64
CA GLU A 146 -0.53 -24.04 7.70
C GLU A 146 -1.99 -23.70 8.03
N LYS A 147 -2.21 -22.56 8.71
CA LYS A 147 -3.53 -22.07 9.11
C LYS A 147 -4.02 -20.91 8.23
N THR A 148 -3.47 -20.75 7.03
CA THR A 148 -3.86 -19.68 6.11
C THR A 148 -5.37 -19.65 5.92
N GLU A 149 -5.97 -18.48 6.08
CA GLU A 149 -7.40 -18.24 5.88
C GLU A 149 -7.74 -18.13 4.39
N VAL A 150 -8.90 -18.66 4.01
CA VAL A 150 -9.48 -18.46 2.68
C VAL A 150 -10.11 -17.06 2.65
N VAL A 151 -9.30 -16.09 2.25
CA VAL A 151 -9.69 -14.69 2.09
C VAL A 151 -9.84 -14.39 0.61
N ARG A 152 -10.89 -13.63 0.23
CA ARG A 152 -11.10 -13.17 -1.15
C ARG A 152 -10.52 -11.78 -1.29
N VAL A 153 -9.26 -11.68 -1.72
CA VAL A 153 -8.59 -10.39 -1.95
C VAL A 153 -8.86 -9.95 -3.38
N ILE A 154 -9.68 -8.92 -3.55
CA ILE A 154 -10.31 -8.57 -4.82
C ILE A 154 -9.62 -7.44 -5.56
N ASP A 155 -8.78 -6.66 -4.89
CA ASP A 155 -8.06 -5.55 -5.51
C ASP A 155 -6.87 -5.14 -4.65
N SER A 156 -5.95 -4.37 -5.23
CA SER A 156 -4.80 -3.81 -4.52
C SER A 156 -4.34 -2.50 -5.14
N MET A 157 -3.81 -1.60 -4.30
CA MET A 157 -3.14 -0.39 -4.77
C MET A 157 -1.86 -0.13 -3.97
N VAL A 158 -0.81 0.30 -4.66
CA VAL A 158 0.44 0.72 -4.02
C VAL A 158 0.43 2.24 -3.88
N VAL A 159 0.69 2.71 -2.66
CA VAL A 159 0.64 4.14 -2.31
C VAL A 159 1.87 4.52 -1.49
N ASP A 160 2.18 5.82 -1.46
CA ASP A 160 3.17 6.34 -0.50
C ASP A 160 2.62 6.20 0.92
N LYS A 161 3.47 5.80 1.86
CA LYS A 161 3.07 5.57 3.26
C LYS A 161 2.41 6.80 3.87
N ASP A 162 2.88 8.00 3.53
CA ASP A 162 2.33 9.27 4.03
C ASP A 162 0.94 9.60 3.47
N ARG A 163 0.53 8.95 2.38
CA ARG A 163 -0.79 9.10 1.76
C ARG A 163 -1.76 7.99 2.16
N LEU A 164 -1.32 7.01 2.94
CA LEU A 164 -2.08 5.80 3.28
C LEU A 164 -3.49 6.14 3.79
N LEU A 165 -3.63 7.05 4.76
CA LEU A 165 -4.93 7.34 5.38
C LEU A 165 -5.94 7.96 4.39
N SER A 166 -5.46 8.77 3.45
CA SER A 166 -6.31 9.40 2.42
C SER A 166 -6.84 8.44 1.36
N THR A 167 -6.37 7.18 1.38
CA THR A 167 -6.75 6.15 0.40
C THR A 167 -7.84 5.21 0.90
N TYR A 168 -8.23 5.33 2.17
CA TYR A 168 -9.37 4.62 2.74
C TYR A 168 -10.66 5.38 2.44
N PHE A 169 -11.51 4.76 1.62
CA PHE A 169 -12.83 5.27 1.27
C PHE A 169 -13.86 4.64 2.22
N LEU A 170 -14.01 5.18 3.43
CA LEU A 170 -14.90 4.59 4.44
C LEU A 170 -16.31 5.17 4.35
N SER A 171 -17.32 4.36 4.67
CA SER A 171 -18.67 4.83 4.96
C SER A 171 -18.70 5.61 6.27
N ASP A 172 -19.56 6.61 6.38
CA ASP A 172 -19.65 7.51 7.54
C ASP A 172 -19.88 6.76 8.87
N ASP A 173 -20.64 5.66 8.81
CA ASP A 173 -20.93 4.80 9.96
C ASP A 173 -19.70 4.06 10.51
N ASN A 174 -18.57 4.05 9.81
CA ASN A 174 -17.30 3.51 10.30
C ASN A 174 -16.40 4.57 10.96
N GLY A 175 -16.81 5.84 10.98
CA GLY A 175 -15.98 6.92 11.47
C GLY A 175 -14.91 7.32 10.46
N ARG A 176 -13.82 7.92 10.94
CA ARG A 176 -12.76 8.45 10.08
C ARG A 176 -11.37 8.15 10.61
N LEU A 177 -10.43 8.03 9.68
CA LEU A 177 -9.01 7.94 9.95
C LEU A 177 -8.37 9.29 9.64
N VAL A 178 -7.69 9.88 10.62
CA VAL A 178 -6.94 11.13 10.46
C VAL A 178 -5.51 10.97 10.97
N PRO A 179 -4.52 11.71 10.45
CA PRO A 179 -3.17 11.65 10.99
C PRO A 179 -3.10 12.05 12.47
N TYR A 180 -2.15 11.49 13.23
CA TYR A 180 -1.87 11.85 14.63
C TYR A 180 -1.73 13.36 14.83
N ALA A 181 -1.01 14.03 13.92
CA ALA A 181 -0.82 15.47 13.93
C ALA A 181 -2.13 16.29 13.85
N THR A 182 -3.25 15.70 13.40
CA THR A 182 -4.57 16.38 13.38
C THR A 182 -5.14 16.56 14.79
N LEU A 183 -4.89 15.63 15.71
CA LEU A 183 -5.31 15.77 17.11
C LEU A 183 -4.23 16.41 17.98
N PHE A 184 -2.96 16.16 17.66
CA PHE A 184 -1.80 16.61 18.44
C PHE A 184 -0.85 17.46 17.60
N PRO A 185 -1.28 18.65 17.14
CA PRO A 185 -0.46 19.48 16.24
C PRO A 185 0.86 19.95 16.88
N ASN A 186 0.89 20.09 18.20
CA ASN A 186 2.08 20.50 18.96
C ASN A 186 3.07 19.35 19.22
N ASP A 187 2.71 18.11 18.88
CA ASP A 187 3.51 16.89 19.09
C ASP A 187 3.59 16.04 17.80
N ALA A 188 3.45 16.69 16.65
CA ALA A 188 3.36 16.02 15.35
C ALA A 188 4.58 15.12 15.03
N ASN A 189 5.76 15.43 15.57
CA ASN A 189 7.00 14.69 15.32
C ASN A 189 7.05 13.33 16.05
N ALA A 190 6.21 13.08 17.06
CA ALA A 190 6.27 11.85 17.84
C ALA A 190 5.84 10.63 17.01
N LEU A 191 4.75 10.76 16.25
CA LEU A 191 4.14 9.66 15.50
C LEU A 191 3.66 10.04 14.09
N GLY A 192 3.79 11.31 13.68
CA GLY A 192 3.62 11.76 12.30
C GLY A 192 2.31 11.33 11.64
N THR A 193 2.44 10.41 10.67
CA THR A 193 1.35 9.87 9.83
C THR A 193 0.64 8.65 10.41
N SER A 194 0.96 8.25 11.66
CA SER A 194 0.20 7.26 12.41
C SER A 194 -1.30 7.63 12.45
N PRO A 195 -2.23 6.68 12.27
CA PRO A 195 -3.65 6.98 12.27
C PRO A 195 -4.19 7.22 13.67
N VAL A 196 -5.10 8.17 13.73
CA VAL A 196 -6.13 8.31 14.76
C VAL A 196 -7.43 7.83 14.14
N TYR A 197 -8.05 6.85 14.78
CA TYR A 197 -9.44 6.51 14.54
C TYR A 197 -10.33 7.47 15.32
N VAL A 198 -11.31 8.09 14.66
CA VAL A 198 -12.34 8.91 15.30
C VAL A 198 -13.70 8.26 15.03
N SER A 199 -14.50 8.07 16.08
CA SER A 199 -15.84 7.47 16.01
C SER A 199 -16.75 8.21 15.02
N PRO A 200 -17.80 7.56 14.48
CA PRO A 200 -18.78 8.20 13.60
C PRO A 200 -19.37 9.49 14.18
N ARG A 201 -19.62 9.49 15.50
CA ARG A 201 -20.16 10.65 16.23
C ARG A 201 -19.13 11.77 16.46
N GLY A 202 -17.84 11.49 16.26
CA GLY A 202 -16.77 12.45 16.51
C GLY A 202 -16.51 12.71 18.00
N ASP A 203 -17.02 11.86 18.88
CA ASP A 203 -16.99 11.99 20.33
C ASP A 203 -15.94 11.08 21.00
N ARG A 204 -15.32 10.16 20.26
CA ARG A 204 -14.26 9.27 20.77
C ARG A 204 -13.14 9.19 19.74
N ALA A 205 -11.90 9.25 20.21
CA ALA A 205 -10.71 9.02 19.40
C ALA A 205 -9.87 7.89 19.99
N THR A 206 -9.31 7.05 19.13
CA THR A 206 -8.38 5.97 19.48
C THR A 206 -7.12 6.13 18.64
N TYR A 207 -5.96 6.14 19.28
CA TYR A 207 -4.68 6.45 18.64
C TYR A 207 -3.52 5.82 19.39
N ALA A 208 -2.35 5.82 18.77
CA ALA A 208 -1.10 5.49 19.43
C ALA A 208 -0.44 6.74 20.01
N ARG A 209 0.28 6.61 21.13
CA ARG A 209 1.16 7.64 21.69
C ARG A 209 2.42 6.98 22.26
N ILE A 210 3.55 7.68 22.20
CA ILE A 210 4.76 7.23 22.88
C ILE A 210 4.60 7.38 24.39
N GLN A 211 4.66 6.26 25.11
CA GLN A 211 4.72 6.20 26.57
C GLN A 211 5.90 5.31 26.95
N ASP A 212 6.74 5.73 27.91
CA ASP A 212 7.86 4.93 28.43
C ASP A 212 8.77 4.33 27.34
N GLY A 213 8.99 5.08 26.25
CA GLY A 213 9.87 4.68 25.14
C GLY A 213 9.28 3.72 24.12
N HIS A 214 8.00 3.35 24.23
CA HIS A 214 7.30 2.50 23.27
C HIS A 214 5.96 3.12 22.83
N SER A 215 5.42 2.65 21.72
CA SER A 215 4.12 3.10 21.20
C SER A 215 2.99 2.37 21.93
N ALA A 216 2.16 3.06 22.70
CA ALA A 216 1.00 2.49 23.41
C ALA A 216 -0.31 3.02 22.83
N LEU A 217 -1.39 2.23 22.88
CA LEU A 217 -2.70 2.67 22.42
C LEU A 217 -3.48 3.37 23.53
N PHE A 218 -4.13 4.47 23.16
CA PHE A 218 -4.96 5.28 24.02
C PHE A 218 -6.34 5.50 23.39
N THR A 219 -7.30 5.83 24.25
CA THR A 219 -8.57 6.43 23.85
C THR A 219 -8.80 7.73 24.60
N GLN A 220 -9.46 8.68 23.95
CA GLN A 220 -9.96 9.91 24.54
C GLN A 220 -11.42 10.12 24.16
N SER A 221 -12.16 10.83 25.03
CA SER A 221 -13.53 11.24 24.77
C SER A 221 -13.59 12.75 24.54
N LYS A 222 -14.53 13.22 23.74
CA LYS A 222 -14.73 14.64 23.49
C LYS A 222 -15.85 15.18 24.37
N LEU A 223 -15.52 16.10 25.27
CA LEU A 223 -16.49 16.80 26.10
C LEU A 223 -16.68 18.21 25.53
N GLN A 224 -17.91 18.52 25.11
CA GLN A 224 -18.24 19.73 24.35
C GLN A 224 -17.40 19.84 23.07
N ASN A 225 -16.34 20.65 23.09
CA ASN A 225 -15.44 20.86 21.96
C ASN A 225 -13.98 20.47 22.25
N GLU A 226 -13.69 19.96 23.45
CA GLU A 226 -12.34 19.64 23.90
C GLU A 226 -12.17 18.14 24.13
N TRP A 227 -10.99 17.62 23.79
CA TRP A 227 -10.62 16.24 24.11
C TRP A 227 -10.26 16.12 25.58
N ALA A 228 -10.81 15.11 26.25
CA ALA A 228 -10.66 14.85 27.67
C ALA A 228 -10.61 13.32 27.93
N ASP A 229 -10.46 12.96 29.21
CA ASP A 229 -10.57 11.58 29.71
C ASP A 229 -9.68 10.57 28.96
N GLU A 230 -8.41 10.92 28.77
CA GLU A 230 -7.44 10.03 28.16
C GLU A 230 -7.14 8.82 29.01
N GLN A 231 -7.22 7.62 28.43
CA GLN A 231 -6.90 6.37 29.10
C GLN A 231 -6.13 5.43 28.18
N PRO A 232 -5.11 4.70 28.68
CA PRO A 232 -4.47 3.64 27.93
C PRO A 232 -5.41 2.45 27.73
N LEU A 233 -5.40 1.85 26.54
CA LEU A 233 -6.22 0.67 26.24
C LEU A 233 -5.67 -0.62 26.89
N PHE A 234 -4.35 -0.72 27.00
CA PHE A 234 -3.63 -1.85 27.58
C PHE A 234 -2.61 -1.34 28.62
N PRO A 235 -3.05 -0.99 29.85
CA PRO A 235 -2.21 -0.28 30.83
C PRO A 235 -0.94 -1.01 31.26
N THR A 236 -0.91 -2.34 31.10
CA THR A 236 0.21 -3.21 31.51
C THR A 236 0.99 -3.79 30.33
N ASP A 237 0.62 -3.44 29.10
CA ASP A 237 1.31 -3.91 27.91
C ASP A 237 2.55 -3.05 27.63
N SER A 238 3.64 -3.68 27.24
CA SER A 238 4.90 -3.02 26.88
C SER A 238 5.26 -3.18 25.39
N ALA A 239 4.36 -3.78 24.60
CA ALA A 239 4.52 -3.90 23.17
C ALA A 239 4.35 -2.57 22.45
N ASP A 240 5.08 -2.39 21.34
CA ASP A 240 4.81 -1.31 20.40
C ASP A 240 3.51 -1.58 19.64
N ASN A 241 2.43 -0.91 20.04
CA ASN A 241 1.11 -0.99 19.47
C ASN A 241 0.75 0.30 18.72
N ASN A 242 0.19 0.17 17.52
CA ASN A 242 -0.17 1.30 16.65
C ASN A 242 -1.31 0.92 15.69
N TYR A 243 -1.67 1.84 14.80
CA TYR A 243 -2.65 1.67 13.73
C TYR A 243 -4.05 1.18 14.17
N PRO A 244 -4.68 1.84 15.16
CA PRO A 244 -5.96 1.38 15.67
C PRO A 244 -7.11 1.67 14.68
N PHE A 245 -8.07 0.76 14.64
CA PHE A 245 -9.38 0.92 14.01
C PHE A 245 -10.43 0.20 14.85
N VAL A 246 -11.51 0.89 15.22
CA VAL A 246 -12.65 0.27 15.92
C VAL A 246 -13.75 -0.02 14.91
N ALA A 247 -14.20 -1.27 14.86
CA ALA A 247 -15.26 -1.71 13.96
C ALA A 247 -16.62 -1.08 14.29
N GLY A 248 -17.58 -1.23 13.38
CA GLY A 248 -18.93 -0.67 13.51
C GLY A 248 -19.71 -1.14 14.74
N ASP A 249 -19.36 -2.32 15.29
CA ASP A 249 -19.91 -2.83 16.55
C ASP A 249 -19.47 -2.02 17.80
N GLY A 250 -18.50 -1.13 17.64
CA GLY A 250 -17.97 -0.24 18.69
C GLY A 250 -17.10 -0.92 19.74
N VAL A 251 -16.92 -2.25 19.67
CA VAL A 251 -16.22 -3.08 20.67
C VAL A 251 -15.07 -3.90 20.10
N THR A 252 -15.07 -4.21 18.81
CA THR A 252 -13.98 -4.91 18.14
C THR A 252 -12.92 -3.91 17.70
N LEU A 253 -11.70 -4.07 18.21
CA LEU A 253 -10.54 -3.23 17.89
C LEU A 253 -9.57 -4.05 17.05
N TYR A 254 -9.26 -3.55 15.86
CA TYR A 254 -8.11 -3.97 15.07
C TYR A 254 -6.96 -3.00 15.32
N PHE A 255 -5.75 -3.54 15.44
CA PHE A 255 -4.54 -2.74 15.62
C PHE A 255 -3.33 -3.53 15.13
N ALA A 256 -2.18 -2.88 14.99
CA ALA A 256 -0.91 -3.57 14.75
C ALA A 256 0.00 -3.51 15.97
N SER A 257 0.75 -4.59 16.20
CA SER A 257 1.70 -4.71 17.30
C SER A 257 3.04 -5.27 16.83
N ARG A 258 4.13 -4.92 17.51
CA ARG A 258 5.43 -5.62 17.40
C ARG A 258 5.66 -6.60 18.55
N GLY A 259 4.69 -6.73 19.45
CA GLY A 259 4.73 -7.65 20.60
C GLY A 259 3.94 -8.93 20.33
N HIS A 260 3.50 -9.59 21.41
CA HIS A 260 2.50 -10.67 21.37
C HIS A 260 2.81 -11.85 20.44
N GLY A 261 4.09 -12.11 20.13
CA GLY A 261 4.50 -13.17 19.20
C GLY A 261 4.39 -12.79 17.72
N SER A 262 4.55 -11.50 17.40
CA SER A 262 4.63 -11.01 16.02
C SER A 262 5.75 -11.73 15.24
N ILE A 263 5.48 -12.06 13.98
CA ILE A 263 6.42 -12.82 13.12
C ILE A 263 7.27 -11.91 12.24
N GLY A 264 6.77 -10.73 11.87
CA GLY A 264 7.50 -9.76 11.05
C GLY A 264 8.04 -8.60 11.87
N GLY A 265 7.56 -7.40 11.55
CA GLY A 265 7.76 -6.21 12.35
C GLY A 265 6.49 -5.85 13.11
N TYR A 266 5.63 -5.06 12.48
CA TYR A 266 4.24 -4.94 12.90
C TYR A 266 3.40 -6.06 12.31
N ASP A 267 2.59 -6.70 13.13
CA ASP A 267 1.56 -7.66 12.74
C ASP A 267 0.18 -7.15 13.18
N LEU A 268 -0.86 -7.49 12.43
CA LEU A 268 -2.26 -7.20 12.72
C LEU A 268 -2.82 -8.12 13.81
N PHE A 269 -3.48 -7.51 14.78
CA PHE A 269 -4.19 -8.15 15.88
C PHE A 269 -5.63 -7.67 15.92
N VAL A 270 -6.48 -8.50 16.53
CA VAL A 270 -7.85 -8.14 16.89
C VAL A 270 -8.08 -8.41 18.37
N THR A 271 -8.82 -7.53 19.03
CA THR A 271 -9.34 -7.77 20.38
C THR A 271 -10.76 -7.26 20.49
N ARG A 272 -11.45 -7.64 21.56
CA ARG A 272 -12.80 -7.16 21.87
C ARG A 272 -12.83 -6.53 23.25
N TYR A 273 -13.54 -5.42 23.33
CA TYR A 273 -13.82 -4.74 24.57
C TYR A 273 -14.88 -5.50 25.36
N ASN A 274 -14.54 -5.90 26.58
CA ASN A 274 -15.45 -6.54 27.51
C ASN A 274 -16.07 -5.49 28.43
N ILE A 275 -17.36 -5.21 28.19
CA ILE A 275 -18.14 -4.23 28.93
C ILE A 275 -18.25 -4.60 30.43
N ALA A 276 -18.30 -5.89 30.76
CA ALA A 276 -18.47 -6.34 32.15
C ALA A 276 -17.22 -6.07 33.01
N THR A 277 -16.03 -6.13 32.39
CA THR A 277 -14.76 -5.89 33.08
C THR A 277 -14.17 -4.51 32.79
N ASN A 278 -14.81 -3.73 31.92
CA ASN A 278 -14.30 -2.43 31.44
C ASN A 278 -12.86 -2.53 30.88
N ALA A 279 -12.55 -3.61 30.15
CA ALA A 279 -11.21 -3.89 29.65
C ALA A 279 -11.26 -4.68 28.34
N TYR A 280 -10.22 -4.58 27.53
CA TYR A 280 -10.06 -5.43 26.35
C TYR A 280 -9.63 -6.85 26.74
N LEU A 281 -10.07 -7.83 25.94
CA LEU A 281 -9.58 -9.21 26.03
C LEU A 281 -8.13 -9.31 25.55
N ALA A 282 -7.51 -10.48 25.80
CA ALA A 282 -6.21 -10.80 25.23
C ALA A 282 -6.25 -10.67 23.70
N PRO A 283 -5.31 -9.94 23.07
CA PRO A 283 -5.26 -9.80 21.61
C PRO A 283 -5.04 -11.14 20.91
N GLU A 284 -5.76 -11.36 19.81
CA GLU A 284 -5.57 -12.49 18.89
C GLU A 284 -4.82 -12.01 17.65
N GLN A 285 -3.70 -12.65 17.33
CA GLN A 285 -2.94 -12.39 16.10
C GLN A 285 -3.74 -12.90 14.90
N LEU A 286 -3.90 -12.06 13.88
CA LEU A 286 -4.51 -12.50 12.62
C LEU A 286 -3.58 -13.47 11.88
N GLY A 287 -4.16 -14.46 11.21
CA GLY A 287 -3.39 -15.44 10.44
C GLY A 287 -2.88 -14.89 9.11
N MET A 288 -2.20 -15.74 8.34
CA MET A 288 -2.00 -15.50 6.92
C MET A 288 -3.36 -15.58 6.21
N PRO A 289 -3.61 -14.79 5.17
CA PRO A 289 -2.66 -13.90 4.51
C PRO A 289 -2.59 -12.48 5.11
N PHE A 290 -3.31 -12.17 6.19
CA PHE A 290 -3.33 -10.81 6.76
C PHE A 290 -1.98 -10.41 7.35
N ASN A 291 -1.33 -11.33 8.06
CA ASN A 291 0.05 -11.16 8.53
C ASN A 291 1.08 -11.82 7.61
N SER A 292 2.30 -11.31 7.66
CA SER A 292 3.42 -11.68 6.80
C SER A 292 4.76 -11.52 7.50
N PRO A 293 5.86 -12.00 6.89
CA PRO A 293 7.21 -11.69 7.38
C PRO A 293 7.60 -10.20 7.30
N ALA A 294 6.74 -9.32 6.77
CA ALA A 294 6.99 -7.89 6.60
C ALA A 294 6.31 -7.06 7.71
N ASN A 295 5.98 -5.79 7.47
CA ASN A 295 5.11 -5.03 8.35
C ASN A 295 3.69 -4.98 7.78
N ASP A 296 2.73 -5.34 8.60
CA ASP A 296 1.29 -5.28 8.36
C ASP A 296 0.69 -4.24 9.32
N TYR A 297 0.22 -3.14 8.74
CA TYR A 297 0.03 -1.88 9.46
C TYR A 297 -1.40 -1.67 9.93
N LEU A 298 -2.38 -1.59 9.03
CA LEU A 298 -3.73 -1.12 9.38
C LEU A 298 -4.76 -2.01 8.72
N MET A 299 -5.70 -2.52 9.51
CA MET A 299 -6.88 -3.28 9.06
C MET A 299 -8.14 -2.46 9.31
N VAL A 300 -9.00 -2.38 8.31
CA VAL A 300 -10.29 -1.70 8.38
C VAL A 300 -11.37 -2.58 7.79
N ILE A 301 -12.50 -2.70 8.47
CA ILE A 301 -13.68 -3.41 7.98
C ILE A 301 -14.79 -2.38 7.82
N ASP A 302 -15.41 -2.33 6.65
CA ASP A 302 -16.60 -1.53 6.37
C ASP A 302 -17.76 -2.48 6.06
N GLU A 303 -18.56 -2.76 7.09
CA GLU A 303 -19.72 -3.66 7.01
C GLU A 303 -20.79 -3.12 6.07
N ALA A 304 -20.97 -1.79 5.99
CA ALA A 304 -21.95 -1.15 5.13
C ALA A 304 -21.63 -1.39 3.64
N LYS A 305 -20.33 -1.43 3.29
CA LYS A 305 -19.86 -1.78 1.95
C LYS A 305 -19.61 -3.27 1.74
N GLY A 306 -19.62 -4.07 2.82
CA GLY A 306 -19.29 -5.50 2.77
C GLY A 306 -17.85 -5.78 2.36
N VAL A 307 -16.92 -4.87 2.66
CA VAL A 307 -15.50 -4.99 2.29
C VAL A 307 -14.59 -4.68 3.46
N GLY A 308 -13.34 -5.13 3.37
CA GLY A 308 -12.27 -4.74 4.27
C GLY A 308 -11.02 -4.34 3.51
N TRP A 309 -10.16 -3.59 4.18
CA TRP A 309 -8.84 -3.22 3.68
C TRP A 309 -7.77 -3.58 4.68
N PHE A 310 -6.61 -4.03 4.20
CA PHE A 310 -5.41 -4.08 5.03
C PHE A 310 -4.18 -3.54 4.30
N ALA A 311 -3.34 -2.84 5.04
CA ALA A 311 -2.13 -2.20 4.53
C ALA A 311 -0.87 -2.95 4.98
N THR A 312 0.08 -3.13 4.07
CA THR A 312 1.31 -3.89 4.33
C THR A 312 2.44 -3.39 3.44
N ASP A 313 3.69 -3.43 3.92
CA ASP A 313 4.87 -3.17 3.07
C ASP A 313 5.47 -4.45 2.47
N ARG A 314 4.77 -5.59 2.57
CA ARG A 314 5.23 -6.83 1.92
C ARG A 314 5.43 -6.59 0.43
N ASN A 315 6.60 -7.01 -0.05
CA ASN A 315 7.03 -6.86 -1.45
C ASN A 315 7.03 -5.41 -1.96
N GLN A 316 7.07 -4.41 -1.07
CA GLN A 316 7.15 -3.01 -1.43
C GLN A 316 8.55 -2.44 -1.18
N PRO A 317 9.02 -1.47 -1.98
CA PRO A 317 10.22 -0.72 -1.65
C PRO A 317 9.97 0.17 -0.43
N ALA A 318 11.05 0.60 0.23
CA ALA A 318 10.96 1.48 1.39
C ALA A 318 10.12 2.75 1.09
N GLY A 319 9.24 3.10 2.03
CA GLY A 319 8.34 4.26 1.92
C GLY A 319 7.05 4.01 1.14
N ARG A 320 6.88 2.85 0.50
CA ARG A 320 5.64 2.43 -0.14
C ARG A 320 4.91 1.38 0.70
N VAL A 321 3.60 1.35 0.57
CA VAL A 321 2.73 0.33 1.16
C VAL A 321 1.70 -0.13 0.13
N CYS A 322 1.34 -1.40 0.18
CA CYS A 322 0.25 -1.98 -0.60
C CYS A 322 -1.00 -2.02 0.27
N LEU A 323 -2.10 -1.46 -0.22
CA LEU A 323 -3.43 -1.56 0.36
C LEU A 323 -4.20 -2.63 -0.41
N TYR A 324 -4.52 -3.73 0.26
CA TYR A 324 -5.36 -4.80 -0.29
C TYR A 324 -6.81 -4.58 0.10
N LEU A 325 -7.72 -4.72 -0.87
CA LEU A 325 -9.16 -4.75 -0.67
C LEU A 325 -9.62 -6.21 -0.69
N PHE A 326 -10.42 -6.62 0.29
CA PHE A 326 -10.92 -7.98 0.41
C PHE A 326 -12.39 -8.03 0.81
N VAL A 327 -13.01 -9.20 0.62
CA VAL A 327 -14.36 -9.48 1.10
C VAL A 327 -14.27 -10.21 2.44
N PRO A 328 -14.70 -9.60 3.56
CA PRO A 328 -14.72 -10.24 4.87
C PRO A 328 -15.46 -11.57 4.87
N ASN A 329 -15.05 -12.46 5.76
CA ASN A 329 -15.66 -13.77 5.94
C ASN A 329 -15.75 -14.09 7.44
N GLU A 330 -16.95 -13.99 8.00
CA GLU A 330 -17.18 -14.21 9.44
C GLU A 330 -16.77 -15.62 9.90
N ALA A 331 -16.93 -16.63 9.03
CA ALA A 331 -16.58 -18.00 9.35
C ALA A 331 -15.06 -18.26 9.39
N ARG A 332 -14.24 -17.33 8.86
CA ARG A 332 -12.77 -17.43 8.74
C ARG A 332 -12.29 -18.85 8.39
N PRO A 333 -12.80 -19.46 7.29
CA PRO A 333 -12.43 -20.81 6.92
C PRO A 333 -10.94 -20.85 6.56
N ARG A 334 -10.28 -21.96 6.90
CA ARG A 334 -8.89 -22.20 6.55
C ARG A 334 -8.78 -22.94 5.23
N VAL A 335 -7.65 -22.76 4.55
CA VAL A 335 -7.26 -23.63 3.44
C VAL A 335 -7.20 -25.07 3.91
N SER A 336 -7.49 -26.00 3.02
CA SER A 336 -7.45 -27.43 3.35
C SER A 336 -6.01 -27.88 3.65
N GLU A 337 -5.84 -28.83 4.58
CA GLU A 337 -4.52 -29.35 4.96
C GLU A 337 -3.83 -30.14 3.83
N ASP A 338 -4.60 -30.64 2.86
CA ASP A 338 -4.11 -31.39 1.69
C ASP A 338 -3.82 -30.51 0.46
N ILE A 339 -3.88 -29.19 0.62
CA ILE A 339 -3.62 -28.25 -0.47
C ILE A 339 -2.19 -28.39 -1.01
N ASP A 340 -2.04 -28.22 -2.32
CA ASP A 340 -0.72 -28.16 -2.95
C ASP A 340 0.17 -27.08 -2.29
N PRO A 341 1.42 -27.39 -1.90
CA PRO A 341 2.28 -26.43 -1.21
C PRO A 341 2.55 -25.14 -1.99
N ASP A 342 2.62 -25.19 -3.32
CA ASP A 342 2.86 -24.00 -4.14
C ASP A 342 1.61 -23.11 -4.16
N ARG A 343 0.43 -23.75 -4.17
CA ARG A 343 -0.84 -23.05 -3.99
C ARG A 343 -0.97 -22.44 -2.60
N LEU A 344 -0.58 -23.17 -1.55
CA LEU A 344 -0.56 -22.63 -0.17
C LEU A 344 0.30 -21.37 -0.09
N ARG A 345 1.53 -21.44 -0.62
CA ARG A 345 2.45 -20.28 -0.67
C ARG A 345 1.84 -19.12 -1.45
N THR A 346 1.18 -19.41 -2.58
CA THR A 346 0.52 -18.38 -3.40
C THR A 346 -0.57 -17.65 -2.61
N LEU A 347 -1.40 -18.39 -1.87
CA LEU A 347 -2.48 -17.82 -1.06
C LEU A 347 -1.93 -17.08 0.17
N SER A 348 -0.99 -17.68 0.90
CA SER A 348 -0.41 -17.09 2.12
C SER A 348 0.38 -15.81 1.83
N ALA A 349 1.12 -15.79 0.71
CA ALA A 349 1.94 -14.65 0.30
C ALA A 349 1.20 -13.62 -0.55
N LEU A 350 -0.02 -13.91 -1.00
CA LEU A 350 -0.80 -13.11 -1.95
C LEU A 350 -0.04 -12.77 -3.24
N THR A 351 0.73 -13.72 -3.77
CA THR A 351 1.43 -13.52 -5.05
C THR A 351 0.47 -13.46 -6.24
N SER A 352 -0.76 -13.92 -6.07
CA SER A 352 -1.84 -13.80 -7.07
C SER A 352 -3.17 -13.53 -6.40
N LEU A 353 -3.74 -12.34 -6.63
CA LEU A 353 -5.09 -12.01 -6.11
C LEU A 353 -6.16 -12.90 -6.75
N ARG A 354 -6.04 -13.18 -8.05
CA ARG A 354 -6.97 -14.05 -8.77
C ARG A 354 -6.98 -15.48 -8.22
N ALA A 355 -5.87 -15.95 -7.65
CA ALA A 355 -5.85 -17.24 -6.94
C ALA A 355 -6.77 -17.26 -5.72
N THR A 356 -7.10 -16.10 -5.15
CA THR A 356 -7.98 -16.01 -3.99
C THR A 356 -9.47 -16.01 -4.36
N TRP A 357 -9.80 -15.96 -5.66
CA TRP A 357 -11.18 -15.82 -6.12
C TRP A 357 -11.80 -17.18 -6.41
N PRO A 358 -13.06 -17.42 -5.99
CA PRO A 358 -13.84 -18.53 -6.50
C PRO A 358 -13.99 -18.43 -8.03
N GLU A 359 -14.05 -19.57 -8.71
CA GLU A 359 -14.21 -19.64 -10.16
C GLU A 359 -15.48 -18.89 -10.62
N GLY A 360 -15.37 -18.13 -11.72
CA GLY A 360 -16.48 -17.34 -12.27
C GLY A 360 -16.86 -16.09 -11.49
N SER A 361 -16.12 -15.72 -10.43
CA SER A 361 -16.41 -14.49 -9.67
C SER A 361 -16.11 -13.22 -10.47
N ASP A 362 -17.01 -12.25 -10.38
CA ASP A 362 -16.81 -10.87 -10.85
C ASP A 362 -16.98 -9.90 -9.68
N TYR A 363 -15.87 -9.23 -9.30
CA TYR A 363 -15.83 -8.27 -8.21
C TYR A 363 -15.78 -6.82 -8.68
N GLU A 364 -15.81 -6.54 -9.99
CA GLU A 364 -15.73 -5.18 -10.51
C GLU A 364 -16.80 -4.23 -9.93
N PRO A 365 -18.07 -4.66 -9.75
CA PRO A 365 -19.08 -3.81 -9.11
C PRO A 365 -18.74 -3.48 -7.65
N LEU A 366 -18.21 -4.47 -6.91
CA LEU A 366 -17.85 -4.31 -5.50
C LEU A 366 -16.61 -3.42 -5.34
N ILE A 367 -15.61 -3.58 -6.19
CA ILE A 367 -14.40 -2.74 -6.24
C ILE A 367 -14.79 -1.29 -6.55
N SER A 368 -15.68 -1.09 -7.53
CA SER A 368 -16.17 0.24 -7.90
C SER A 368 -16.90 0.90 -6.73
N ALA A 369 -17.80 0.18 -6.05
CA ALA A 369 -18.52 0.69 -4.88
C ALA A 369 -17.56 0.98 -3.71
N ALA A 370 -16.57 0.12 -3.48
CA ALA A 370 -15.59 0.28 -2.41
C ALA A 370 -14.78 1.58 -2.57
N ARG A 371 -14.38 1.91 -3.79
CA ARG A 371 -13.59 3.11 -4.14
C ARG A 371 -14.40 4.41 -4.19
N THR A 372 -15.71 4.35 -4.03
CA THR A 372 -16.56 5.53 -3.90
C THR A 372 -16.89 5.79 -2.44
N ASN A 373 -16.68 7.01 -1.95
CA ASN A 373 -17.34 7.41 -0.69
C ASN A 373 -18.84 7.43 -0.96
N ALA A 374 -19.66 6.81 -0.09
CA ALA A 374 -21.12 6.79 -0.25
C ALA A 374 -21.69 8.22 -0.42
N ASP A 375 -21.00 9.20 0.18
CA ASP A 375 -21.22 10.62 0.04
C ASP A 375 -21.00 11.22 -1.36
N ALA A 376 -20.19 10.61 -2.24
CA ALA A 376 -20.12 11.07 -3.63
C ALA A 376 -21.44 10.83 -4.39
N THR A 377 -22.31 9.97 -3.87
CA THR A 377 -23.62 9.65 -4.45
C THR A 377 -24.75 10.35 -3.70
N SER A 378 -24.69 10.47 -2.37
CA SER A 378 -25.69 11.20 -1.57
C SER A 378 -25.44 12.71 -1.47
N LYS A 379 -24.19 13.20 -1.38
CA LYS A 379 -23.88 14.65 -1.44
C LYS A 379 -23.95 15.22 -2.85
N LYS A 380 -23.82 14.42 -3.91
CA LYS A 380 -24.21 14.86 -5.27
C LYS A 380 -25.71 15.18 -5.37
N GLN A 381 -26.52 14.61 -4.48
CA GLN A 381 -27.96 14.84 -4.41
C GLN A 381 -28.35 15.91 -3.37
N ALA A 382 -27.47 16.24 -2.40
CA ALA A 382 -27.78 17.12 -1.27
C ALA A 382 -26.94 18.42 -1.18
N GLN A 383 -25.81 18.53 -1.88
CA GLN A 383 -25.10 19.80 -2.05
C GLN A 383 -25.07 20.11 -3.56
N GLY A 384 -25.49 21.33 -3.89
CA GLY A 384 -25.73 21.74 -5.27
C GLY A 384 -24.53 21.53 -6.20
N VAL A 385 -24.80 21.70 -7.49
CA VAL A 385 -23.80 21.53 -8.56
C VAL A 385 -22.56 22.38 -8.25
N GLU A 386 -21.40 21.71 -8.20
CA GLU A 386 -20.10 22.36 -8.03
C GLU A 386 -19.92 23.47 -9.09
N PHE A 387 -19.71 24.69 -8.63
CA PHE A 387 -19.53 25.85 -9.47
C PHE A 387 -18.17 26.48 -9.21
N ILE A 388 -17.22 26.15 -10.10
CA ILE A 388 -15.87 26.70 -10.08
C ILE A 388 -15.94 28.16 -10.54
N VAL A 389 -15.61 29.08 -9.64
CA VAL A 389 -15.55 30.53 -9.91
C VAL A 389 -14.17 30.89 -10.49
N ASN A 390 -13.10 30.38 -9.87
CA ASN A 390 -11.70 30.51 -10.27
C ASN A 390 -10.84 29.41 -9.60
N ASP A 391 -9.53 29.41 -9.84
CA ASP A 391 -8.58 28.38 -9.36
C ASP A 391 -8.56 28.19 -7.84
N ASN A 392 -9.01 29.19 -7.06
CA ASN A 392 -8.97 29.18 -5.61
C ASN A 392 -10.37 29.23 -4.98
N THR A 393 -11.46 29.16 -5.77
CA THR A 393 -12.81 29.39 -5.27
C THR A 393 -13.84 28.51 -5.98
N VAL A 394 -14.49 27.65 -5.20
CA VAL A 394 -15.54 26.72 -5.64
C VAL A 394 -16.77 26.92 -4.77
N TYR A 395 -17.92 27.17 -5.39
CA TYR A 395 -19.20 27.41 -4.73
C TYR A 395 -20.19 26.28 -5.02
N TYR A 396 -21.15 26.12 -4.12
CA TYR A 396 -22.12 25.02 -4.09
C TYR A 396 -23.57 25.52 -3.99
N SER A 397 -23.77 26.79 -3.62
CA SER A 397 -25.08 27.41 -3.48
C SER A 397 -25.07 28.88 -3.87
N GLU A 398 -26.25 29.44 -4.16
CA GLU A 398 -26.44 30.87 -4.42
C GLU A 398 -25.95 31.74 -3.23
N ARG A 399 -26.06 31.23 -2.00
CA ARG A 399 -25.65 31.94 -0.79
C ARG A 399 -24.14 32.12 -0.67
N ASP A 400 -23.37 31.39 -1.47
CA ASP A 400 -21.92 31.47 -1.47
C ASP A 400 -21.41 32.70 -2.26
N PHE A 401 -22.27 33.27 -3.11
CA PHE A 401 -21.92 34.43 -3.95
C PHE A 401 -22.01 35.74 -3.17
N ARG A 402 -20.98 36.57 -3.30
CA ARG A 402 -20.94 37.93 -2.75
C ARG A 402 -21.65 38.93 -3.65
N SER A 403 -21.73 38.67 -4.95
CA SER A 403 -22.43 39.51 -5.92
C SER A 403 -23.86 39.03 -6.14
N ALA A 404 -24.84 39.91 -5.91
CA ALA A 404 -26.25 39.62 -6.21
C ALA A 404 -26.48 39.33 -7.71
N ASP A 405 -25.74 39.99 -8.62
CA ASP A 405 -25.80 39.69 -10.06
C ASP A 405 -25.17 38.33 -10.40
N ALA A 406 -24.18 37.88 -9.63
CA ALA A 406 -23.60 36.55 -9.81
C ALA A 406 -24.51 35.45 -9.28
N ALA A 407 -25.14 35.67 -8.12
CA ALA A 407 -26.18 34.82 -7.55
C ALA A 407 -27.35 34.61 -8.54
N GLU A 408 -27.92 35.69 -9.07
CA GLU A 408 -29.01 35.62 -10.05
C GLU A 408 -28.59 34.88 -11.34
N ALA A 409 -27.37 35.14 -11.83
CA ALA A 409 -26.85 34.46 -13.01
C ALA A 409 -26.61 32.96 -12.77
N PHE A 410 -26.16 32.58 -11.57
CA PHE A 410 -26.00 31.19 -11.16
C PHE A 410 -27.34 30.46 -11.06
N GLU A 411 -28.36 31.09 -10.47
CA GLU A 411 -29.71 30.51 -10.36
C GLU A 411 -30.34 30.26 -11.74
N LYS A 412 -30.17 31.21 -12.68
CA LYS A 412 -30.60 31.04 -14.07
C LYS A 412 -29.87 29.89 -14.77
N ALA A 413 -28.55 29.77 -14.58
CA ALA A 413 -27.78 28.66 -15.13
C ALA A 413 -28.24 27.31 -14.53
N ALA A 414 -28.50 27.25 -13.22
CA ALA A 414 -29.00 26.06 -12.55
C ALA A 414 -30.40 25.64 -13.07
N THR A 415 -31.28 26.61 -13.31
CA THR A 415 -32.61 26.35 -13.89
C THR A 415 -32.52 25.79 -15.30
N LEU A 416 -31.66 26.36 -16.15
CA LEU A 416 -31.43 25.88 -17.52
C LEU A 416 -30.80 24.48 -17.52
N ARG A 417 -29.90 24.16 -16.57
CA ARG A 417 -29.34 22.81 -16.40
C ARG A 417 -30.42 21.78 -16.07
N LYS A 418 -31.35 22.09 -15.16
CA LYS A 418 -32.50 21.20 -14.88
C LYS A 418 -33.36 20.95 -16.13
N GLN A 419 -33.55 21.98 -16.95
CA GLN A 419 -34.27 21.81 -18.24
C GLN A 419 -33.49 20.92 -19.21
N ALA A 420 -32.16 21.06 -19.27
CA ALA A 420 -31.30 20.24 -20.11
C ALA A 420 -31.31 18.77 -19.68
N GLU A 421 -31.27 18.49 -18.37
CA GLU A 421 -31.34 17.13 -17.81
C GLU A 421 -32.62 16.40 -18.24
N VAL A 422 -33.77 17.08 -18.20
CA VAL A 422 -35.06 16.51 -18.66
C VAL A 422 -35.02 16.15 -20.15
N ILE A 423 -34.35 16.96 -20.98
CA ILE A 423 -34.20 16.68 -22.41
C ILE A 423 -33.21 15.54 -22.64
N GLU A 424 -32.11 15.48 -21.88
CA GLU A 424 -31.12 14.39 -21.96
C GLU A 424 -31.72 13.04 -21.58
N GLU A 425 -32.57 12.98 -20.55
CA GLU A 425 -33.32 11.78 -20.18
C GLU A 425 -34.29 11.36 -21.28
N ARG A 426 -35.07 12.31 -21.82
CA ARG A 426 -35.98 12.05 -22.94
C ARG A 426 -35.24 11.54 -24.18
N LEU A 427 -34.07 12.10 -24.49
CA LEU A 427 -33.21 11.63 -25.59
C LEU A 427 -32.69 10.21 -25.34
N ARG A 428 -32.23 9.90 -24.12
CA ARG A 428 -31.77 8.56 -23.74
C ARG A 428 -32.86 7.51 -23.98
N ASP A 429 -34.07 7.79 -23.52
CA ASP A 429 -35.21 6.89 -23.67
C ASP A 429 -35.64 6.77 -25.14
N ALA A 430 -35.65 7.88 -25.88
CA ALA A 430 -35.97 7.89 -27.30
C ALA A 430 -34.96 7.08 -28.10
N TYR A 431 -33.66 7.17 -27.80
CA TYR A 431 -32.61 6.38 -28.43
C TYR A 431 -32.72 4.88 -28.13
N ALA A 432 -32.94 4.51 -26.86
CA ALA A 432 -33.14 3.11 -26.46
C ALA A 432 -34.40 2.48 -27.10
N THR A 433 -35.45 3.28 -27.28
CA THR A 433 -36.69 2.87 -27.95
C THR A 433 -36.49 2.76 -29.47
N TYR A 434 -35.74 3.69 -30.06
CA TYR A 434 -35.46 3.75 -31.49
C TYR A 434 -34.73 2.48 -32.00
N GLU A 435 -33.80 1.93 -31.20
CA GLU A 435 -33.11 0.68 -31.51
C GLU A 435 -34.07 -0.51 -31.65
N LYS A 436 -35.12 -0.56 -30.83
CA LYS A 436 -36.07 -1.68 -30.73
C LYS A 436 -37.32 -1.54 -31.61
N SER A 437 -37.51 -0.39 -32.27
CA SER A 437 -38.75 -0.02 -32.95
C SER A 437 -38.81 -0.39 -34.45
N SER A 438 -40.02 -0.43 -35.00
CA SER A 438 -40.28 -0.71 -36.43
C SER A 438 -39.84 0.45 -37.34
N LYS A 439 -39.77 0.23 -38.66
CA LYS A 439 -39.32 1.25 -39.64
C LYS A 439 -40.21 2.51 -39.66
N ALA A 440 -41.52 2.37 -39.43
CA ALA A 440 -42.45 3.50 -39.39
C ALA A 440 -42.29 4.32 -38.09
N ASP A 441 -42.20 3.65 -36.94
CA ASP A 441 -42.03 4.28 -35.63
C ASP A 441 -40.68 5.00 -35.52
N ARG A 442 -39.63 4.45 -36.14
CA ARG A 442 -38.31 5.08 -36.26
C ARG A 442 -38.35 6.43 -36.99
N ALA A 443 -39.25 6.63 -37.95
CA ALA A 443 -39.35 7.91 -38.66
C ALA A 443 -39.90 9.01 -37.75
N GLN A 444 -40.90 8.70 -36.92
CA GLN A 444 -41.46 9.63 -35.94
C GLN A 444 -40.47 9.94 -34.82
N LEU A 445 -39.78 8.92 -34.30
CA LEU A 445 -38.76 9.08 -33.27
C LEU A 445 -37.58 9.95 -33.75
N ARG A 446 -37.14 9.84 -35.02
CA ARG A 446 -36.09 10.70 -35.58
C ARG A 446 -36.44 12.19 -35.53
N ALA A 447 -37.70 12.54 -35.83
CA ALA A 447 -38.14 13.92 -35.81
C ALA A 447 -38.14 14.50 -34.38
N ALA A 448 -38.59 13.70 -33.41
CA ALA A 448 -38.57 14.06 -31.99
C ALA A 448 -37.12 14.19 -31.46
N ILE A 449 -36.27 13.18 -31.70
CA ILE A 449 -34.85 13.18 -31.33
C ILE A 449 -34.15 14.44 -31.87
N ARG A 450 -34.32 14.74 -33.16
CA ARG A 450 -33.68 15.92 -33.77
C ARG A 450 -34.14 17.24 -33.15
N THR A 451 -35.39 17.31 -32.72
CA THR A 451 -35.94 18.51 -32.06
C THR A 451 -35.32 18.67 -30.68
N ASP A 452 -35.24 17.59 -29.92
CA ASP A 452 -34.65 17.57 -28.58
C ASP A 452 -33.15 17.84 -28.60
N GLU A 453 -32.42 17.31 -29.58
CA GLU A 453 -30.99 17.60 -29.77
C GLU A 453 -30.73 19.09 -30.00
N ARG A 454 -31.57 19.74 -30.82
CA ARG A 454 -31.47 21.19 -31.07
C ARG A 454 -31.78 22.00 -29.83
N ALA A 455 -32.83 21.62 -29.10
CA ALA A 455 -33.20 22.28 -27.85
C ALA A 455 -32.10 22.13 -26.79
N LEU A 456 -31.47 20.96 -26.71
CA LEU A 456 -30.37 20.70 -25.79
C LEU A 456 -29.12 21.53 -26.14
N ASP A 457 -28.79 21.66 -27.43
CA ASP A 457 -27.66 22.49 -27.87
C ASP A 457 -27.87 23.98 -27.55
N ASP A 458 -29.08 24.49 -27.74
CA ASP A 458 -29.46 25.85 -27.37
C ASP A 458 -29.36 26.06 -25.85
N LEU A 459 -29.92 25.15 -25.05
CA LEU A 459 -29.82 25.20 -23.59
C LEU A 459 -28.36 25.18 -23.12
N ARG A 460 -27.50 24.32 -23.70
CA ARG A 460 -26.07 24.25 -23.37
C ARG A 460 -25.35 25.57 -23.68
N THR A 461 -25.74 26.26 -24.75
CA THR A 461 -25.20 27.57 -25.11
C THR A 461 -25.64 28.64 -24.12
N GLN A 462 -26.92 28.64 -23.72
CA GLN A 462 -27.45 29.56 -22.72
C GLN A 462 -26.81 29.32 -21.34
N ILE A 463 -26.68 28.06 -20.91
CA ILE A 463 -26.01 27.69 -19.65
C ILE A 463 -24.61 28.29 -19.59
N LYS A 464 -23.77 28.03 -20.61
CA LYS A 464 -22.40 28.58 -20.68
C LYS A 464 -22.37 30.11 -20.58
N THR A 465 -23.35 30.77 -21.18
CA THR A 465 -23.46 32.24 -21.16
C THR A 465 -23.73 32.76 -19.76
N TRP A 466 -24.69 32.15 -19.04
CA TRP A 466 -25.05 32.52 -17.67
C TRP A 466 -23.95 32.16 -16.67
N GLU A 467 -23.31 31.00 -16.81
CA GLU A 467 -22.16 30.64 -15.97
C GLU A 467 -21.01 31.64 -16.14
N LYS A 468 -20.70 32.04 -17.38
CA LYS A 468 -19.66 33.05 -17.64
C LYS A 468 -20.01 34.40 -17.01
N ARG A 469 -21.29 34.79 -17.04
CA ARG A 469 -21.77 36.00 -16.35
C ARG A 469 -21.57 35.90 -14.84
N ALA A 470 -21.97 34.77 -14.23
CA ALA A 470 -21.80 34.52 -12.81
C ALA A 470 -20.32 34.60 -12.38
N ARG A 471 -19.41 33.90 -13.09
CA ARG A 471 -17.96 33.97 -12.83
C ARG A 471 -17.41 35.39 -12.94
N ASN A 472 -17.79 36.12 -13.99
CA ASN A 472 -17.29 37.49 -14.21
C ASN A 472 -17.80 38.49 -13.18
N ALA A 473 -19.07 38.37 -12.78
CA ALA A 473 -19.66 39.23 -11.76
C ALA A 473 -19.05 38.95 -10.38
N GLU A 474 -18.78 37.69 -10.06
CA GLU A 474 -18.18 37.29 -8.78
C GLU A 474 -16.68 37.61 -8.70
N ASN A 475 -15.91 37.38 -9.77
CA ASN A 475 -14.49 37.75 -9.77
C ASN A 475 -14.26 39.27 -9.57
N ARG A 476 -15.24 40.13 -9.90
CA ARG A 476 -15.17 41.58 -9.63
C ARG A 476 -15.32 41.94 -8.14
N THR A 477 -15.92 41.07 -7.33
CA THR A 477 -16.07 41.29 -5.88
C THR A 477 -14.91 40.68 -5.09
N ILE A 478 -14.21 39.69 -5.66
CA ILE A 478 -13.06 39.01 -5.05
C ILE A 478 -11.75 39.79 -5.25
N ILE A 479 -11.60 40.55 -6.34
CA ILE A 479 -10.37 41.31 -6.68
C ILE A 479 -10.37 42.74 -6.08
N LYS A 480 -10.85 42.93 -4.85
CA LYS A 480 -10.80 44.24 -4.16
C LYS A 480 -10.15 44.17 -2.78
#